data_AF-A0A427KHQ5-F1
#
_entry.id   AF-A0A427KHQ5-F1
#
_cell.length_a   1.000
_cell.length_b   1.000
_cell.length_c   1.000
_cell.angle_alpha   90.00
_cell.angle_beta   90.00
_cell.angle_gamma   90.00
#
_symmetry.space_group_name_H-M   'P 1'
#
loop_
_entity.id
_entity.type
_entity.pdbx_description
1 polymer ?
#
loop_
_entity_poly.entity_id
_entity_poly.type
_entity_poly.pdbx_seq_one_letter_code
_entity_poly.pdbx_strand_id
1 'polypeptide(L)'
;MKSVENFFWKIFRVFFPEQRKWACRALITAGISMLSGPLWVPYVNAFLSRYVRIDIPDASTTGWVCLVLGLLCLIANEALDRWPFKQKMTAEDKEDKNTLYELFSQMHLPTYDWFFHHGKSSMVYIPALHYHYGVEGYIQATQFHLHDQKIRESVELFYQSCSRAFSYGFYFAETSNPNLQKFSNQHNVHTDPNAKAAHDDFLNAVYEAEGHLKDLYKAVKTKYPDFDMEATSKAARDEQRALSETTGF
;
A
#
# COMPACT_ATOMS: atom_id res chain seq x y z
N MET A 1 -43.68 -15.10 -5.51
CA MET A 1 -42.72 -15.53 -4.47
C MET A 1 -41.26 -15.47 -4.91
N LYS A 2 -40.83 -16.12 -6.01
CA LYS A 2 -39.40 -16.12 -6.46
C LYS A 2 -38.76 -14.74 -6.72
N SER A 3 -39.53 -13.74 -7.14
CA SER A 3 -38.99 -12.40 -7.44
C SER A 3 -38.64 -11.57 -6.19
N VAL A 4 -39.35 -11.79 -5.09
CA VAL A 4 -39.11 -11.07 -3.82
C VAL A 4 -37.86 -11.63 -3.16
N GLU A 5 -37.72 -12.96 -3.17
CA GLU A 5 -36.55 -13.67 -2.65
C GLU A 5 -35.25 -13.25 -3.34
N ASN A 6 -35.24 -13.14 -4.67
CA ASN A 6 -34.09 -12.68 -5.44
C ASN A 6 -33.75 -11.19 -5.20
N PHE A 7 -34.75 -10.35 -4.93
CA PHE A 7 -34.55 -8.94 -4.60
C PHE A 7 -33.94 -8.77 -3.21
N PHE A 8 -34.44 -9.51 -2.22
CA PHE A 8 -33.86 -9.56 -0.88
C PHE A 8 -32.42 -10.08 -0.90
N TRP A 9 -32.12 -11.16 -1.62
CA TRP A 9 -30.75 -11.68 -1.73
C TRP A 9 -29.79 -10.70 -2.43
N LYS A 10 -30.26 -9.92 -3.41
CA LYS A 10 -29.47 -8.86 -4.05
C LYS A 10 -29.18 -7.72 -3.08
N ILE A 11 -30.18 -7.22 -2.38
CA ILE A 11 -30.01 -6.18 -1.35
C ILE A 11 -29.09 -6.68 -0.24
N PHE A 12 -29.26 -7.93 0.19
CA PHE A 12 -28.44 -8.55 1.22
C PHE A 12 -26.98 -8.68 0.80
N ARG A 13 -26.68 -9.02 -0.47
CA ARG A 13 -25.29 -9.01 -0.98
C ARG A 13 -24.69 -7.62 -1.10
N VAL A 14 -25.49 -6.59 -1.38
CA VAL A 14 -25.02 -5.20 -1.50
C VAL A 14 -24.70 -4.60 -0.13
N PHE A 15 -25.54 -4.85 0.88
CA PHE A 15 -25.28 -4.36 2.25
C PHE A 15 -24.27 -5.22 3.02
N PHE A 16 -24.09 -6.49 2.66
CA PHE A 16 -23.17 -7.42 3.33
C PHE A 16 -22.20 -8.10 2.33
N PRO A 17 -21.17 -7.37 1.85
CA PRO A 17 -20.24 -7.89 0.84
C PRO A 17 -19.37 -9.06 1.33
N GLU A 18 -19.12 -9.19 2.64
CA GLU A 18 -18.37 -10.31 3.23
C GLU A 18 -19.23 -11.15 4.18
N GLN A 19 -20.14 -11.96 3.62
CA GLN A 19 -21.05 -12.84 4.37
C GLN A 19 -20.33 -13.70 5.42
N ARG A 20 -19.10 -14.14 5.13
CA ARG A 20 -18.25 -14.93 6.03
C ARG A 20 -17.90 -14.20 7.34
N LYS A 21 -17.57 -12.90 7.30
CA LYS A 21 -17.16 -12.13 8.50
C LYS A 21 -18.36 -11.69 9.32
N TRP A 22 -19.49 -11.42 8.66
CA TRP A 22 -20.73 -11.07 9.34
C TRP A 22 -21.33 -12.25 10.11
N ALA A 23 -21.36 -13.45 9.53
CA ALA A 23 -21.83 -14.66 10.20
C ALA A 23 -21.03 -14.97 11.47
N CYS A 24 -19.71 -14.77 11.45
CA CYS A 24 -18.86 -14.93 12.64
C CYS A 24 -19.20 -13.91 13.74
N ARG A 25 -19.43 -12.65 13.38
CA ARG A 25 -19.82 -11.60 14.34
C ARG A 25 -21.19 -11.89 14.93
N ALA A 26 -22.17 -12.32 14.13
CA ALA A 26 -23.50 -12.69 14.59
C ALA A 26 -23.45 -13.89 15.56
N LEU A 27 -22.63 -14.90 15.28
CA LEU A 27 -22.43 -16.05 16.18
C LEU A 27 -21.78 -15.65 17.51
N ILE A 28 -20.79 -14.75 17.48
CA ILE A 28 -20.15 -14.25 18.70
C ILE A 28 -21.12 -13.40 19.52
N THR A 29 -21.86 -12.48 18.89
CA THR A 29 -22.86 -11.67 19.59
C THR A 29 -23.98 -12.54 20.18
N ALA A 30 -24.45 -13.55 19.44
CA ALA A 30 -25.43 -14.51 19.94
C ALA A 30 -24.88 -15.32 21.13
N GLY A 31 -23.65 -15.83 21.04
CA GLY A 31 -22.99 -16.57 22.13
C GLY A 31 -22.78 -15.73 23.39
N ILE A 32 -22.35 -14.47 23.25
CA ILE A 32 -22.24 -13.52 24.38
C ILE A 32 -23.62 -13.31 25.01
N SER A 33 -24.66 -13.09 24.21
CA SER A 33 -26.02 -12.85 24.72
C SER A 33 -26.63 -14.07 25.44
N MET A 34 -26.27 -15.28 25.00
CA MET A 34 -26.70 -16.53 25.65
C MET A 34 -25.96 -16.79 26.97
N LEU A 35 -24.68 -16.42 27.07
CA LEU A 35 -23.87 -16.57 28.29
C LEU A 35 -24.11 -15.48 29.32
N SER A 36 -24.37 -14.24 28.88
CA SER A 36 -24.70 -13.15 29.80
C SER A 36 -26.02 -13.42 30.52
N GLY A 37 -26.89 -14.24 29.93
CA GLY A 37 -28.28 -14.38 30.32
C GLY A 37 -28.99 -13.01 30.34
N PRO A 38 -30.31 -12.98 30.50
CA PRO A 38 -30.94 -11.79 31.03
C PRO A 38 -30.54 -11.67 32.51
N LEU A 39 -29.98 -10.52 32.93
CA LEU A 39 -29.57 -10.25 34.32
C LEU A 39 -30.69 -10.49 35.35
N TRP A 40 -31.95 -10.54 34.91
CA TRP A 40 -33.14 -10.82 35.73
C TRP A 40 -33.41 -12.32 35.97
N VAL A 41 -32.86 -13.24 35.15
CA VAL A 41 -33.11 -14.68 35.26
C VAL A 41 -32.78 -15.25 36.64
N PRO A 42 -31.64 -14.94 37.31
CA PRO A 42 -31.40 -15.45 38.66
C PRO A 42 -32.44 -14.96 39.68
N TYR A 43 -32.94 -13.73 39.54
CA TYR A 43 -33.97 -13.17 40.41
C TYR A 43 -35.35 -13.82 40.19
N VAL A 44 -35.70 -14.07 38.92
CA VAL A 44 -36.96 -14.74 38.56
C VAL A 44 -36.91 -16.23 38.91
N ASN A 45 -35.76 -16.89 38.77
CA ASN A 45 -35.61 -18.30 39.17
C ASN A 45 -35.65 -18.45 40.71
N ALA A 46 -35.10 -17.49 41.46
CA ALA A 46 -35.25 -17.43 42.93
C ALA A 46 -36.71 -17.20 43.37
N PHE A 47 -37.49 -16.43 42.59
CA PHE A 47 -38.91 -16.18 42.86
C PHE A 47 -39.81 -17.37 42.47
N LEU A 48 -39.57 -17.98 41.30
CA LEU A 48 -40.34 -19.11 40.77
C LEU A 48 -40.04 -20.44 41.49
N SER A 49 -38.80 -20.68 41.91
CA SER A 49 -38.44 -21.87 42.71
C SER A 49 -39.16 -21.91 44.05
N ARG A 50 -39.50 -20.74 44.62
CA ARG A 50 -40.24 -20.62 45.89
C ARG A 50 -41.74 -20.96 45.76
N TYR A 51 -42.33 -20.82 44.58
CA TYR A 51 -43.78 -20.95 44.41
C TYR A 51 -44.25 -22.02 43.40
N VAL A 52 -43.46 -22.38 42.38
CA VAL A 52 -43.96 -23.19 41.24
C VAL A 52 -43.03 -24.34 40.82
N ARG A 53 -41.79 -24.46 41.32
CA ARG A 53 -40.85 -25.58 40.99
C ARG A 53 -40.77 -25.89 39.47
N ILE A 54 -40.57 -24.87 38.64
CA ILE A 54 -40.23 -25.05 37.22
C ILE A 54 -38.81 -24.51 37.03
N ASP A 55 -37.88 -25.37 36.62
CA ASP A 55 -36.51 -24.99 36.27
C ASP A 55 -36.44 -24.60 34.79
N ILE A 56 -35.90 -23.43 34.51
CA ILE A 56 -35.59 -22.97 33.13
C ILE A 56 -34.29 -23.67 32.69
N PRO A 57 -34.25 -24.32 31.51
CA PRO A 57 -33.08 -25.05 31.06
C PRO A 57 -31.88 -24.13 30.86
N ASP A 58 -30.72 -24.56 31.37
CA ASP A 58 -29.48 -23.80 31.29
C ASP A 58 -28.93 -23.77 29.85
N ALA A 59 -28.98 -22.59 29.23
CA ALA A 59 -28.50 -22.35 27.87
C ALA A 59 -26.97 -22.11 27.81
N SER A 60 -26.26 -22.22 28.93
CA SER A 60 -24.82 -21.94 29.05
C SER A 60 -23.95 -22.78 28.13
N THR A 61 -24.25 -24.09 28.01
CA THR A 61 -23.51 -25.03 27.15
C THR A 61 -23.61 -24.65 25.68
N THR A 62 -24.81 -24.31 25.20
CA THR A 62 -25.06 -23.86 23.83
C THR A 62 -24.40 -22.51 23.53
N GLY A 63 -24.38 -21.60 24.51
CA GLY A 63 -23.69 -20.31 24.42
C GLY A 63 -22.18 -20.45 24.24
N TRP A 64 -21.53 -21.33 25.01
CA TRP A 64 -20.10 -21.64 24.85
C TRP A 64 -19.78 -22.27 23.49
N VAL A 65 -20.61 -23.21 23.02
CA VAL A 65 -20.44 -23.82 21.69
C VAL A 65 -20.50 -22.75 20.59
N CYS A 66 -21.49 -21.85 20.63
CA CYS A 66 -21.60 -20.76 19.67
C CYS A 66 -20.39 -19.80 19.69
N LEU A 67 -19.86 -19.48 20.89
CA LEU A 67 -18.66 -18.65 21.01
C LEU A 67 -17.41 -19.31 20.46
N VAL A 68 -17.16 -20.57 20.83
CA VAL A 68 -15.98 -21.31 20.36
C VAL A 68 -16.01 -21.46 18.85
N LEU A 69 -17.18 -21.79 18.29
CA LEU A 69 -17.35 -21.95 16.84
C LEU A 69 -17.22 -20.61 16.10
N GLY A 70 -17.77 -19.52 16.65
CA GLY A 70 -17.59 -18.17 16.12
C GLY A 70 -16.13 -17.69 16.16
N LEU A 71 -15.41 -17.99 17.24
CA LEU A 71 -13.99 -17.64 17.40
C LEU A 71 -13.11 -18.46 16.44
N LEU A 72 -13.34 -19.77 16.32
CA LEU A 72 -12.63 -20.62 15.36
C LEU A 72 -12.85 -20.18 13.92
N CYS A 73 -14.07 -19.79 13.54
CA CYS A 73 -14.35 -19.26 12.21
C CYS A 73 -13.70 -17.89 11.98
N LEU A 74 -13.55 -17.04 13.00
CA LEU A 74 -12.76 -15.81 12.90
C LEU A 74 -11.29 -16.11 12.64
N ILE A 75 -10.69 -17.00 13.44
CA ILE A 75 -9.29 -17.41 13.30
C ILE A 75 -9.05 -18.03 11.92
N ALA A 76 -9.94 -18.92 11.47
CA ALA A 76 -9.85 -19.54 10.16
C ALA A 76 -10.01 -18.52 9.02
N ASN A 77 -10.92 -17.55 9.13
CA ASN A 77 -11.08 -16.49 8.13
C ASN A 77 -9.87 -15.55 8.08
N GLU A 78 -9.31 -15.21 9.24
CA GLU A 78 -8.11 -14.38 9.30
C GLU A 78 -6.88 -15.14 8.79
N ALA A 79 -6.79 -16.45 9.06
CA ALA A 79 -5.77 -17.31 8.49
C ALA A 79 -5.91 -17.48 6.97
N LEU A 80 -7.14 -17.58 6.45
CA LEU A 80 -7.42 -17.65 5.01
C LEU A 80 -7.16 -16.33 4.29
N ASP A 81 -7.53 -15.19 4.88
CA ASP A 81 -7.20 -13.86 4.32
C ASP A 81 -5.69 -13.58 4.36
N ARG A 82 -4.97 -14.15 5.33
CA ARG A 82 -3.49 -14.10 5.40
C ARG A 82 -2.81 -15.18 4.56
N TRP A 83 -3.54 -16.16 4.05
CA TRP A 83 -2.93 -17.22 3.24
C TRP A 83 -2.57 -16.60 1.89
N PRO A 84 -1.29 -16.41 1.56
CA PRO A 84 -0.93 -15.99 0.22
C PRO A 84 -1.35 -17.14 -0.69
N PHE A 85 -2.43 -16.96 -1.44
CA PHE A 85 -2.69 -17.81 -2.59
C PHE A 85 -1.43 -17.68 -3.44
N LYS A 86 -0.55 -18.68 -3.41
CA LYS A 86 0.55 -18.81 -4.36
C LYS A 86 -0.11 -19.00 -5.72
N GLN A 87 -0.51 -17.90 -6.35
CA GLN A 87 -0.87 -17.88 -7.75
C GLN A 87 0.33 -18.50 -8.47
N LYS A 88 0.09 -19.54 -9.26
CA LYS A 88 1.13 -20.08 -10.13
C LYS A 88 1.54 -18.92 -11.04
N MET A 89 2.77 -18.42 -10.90
CA MET A 89 3.33 -17.41 -11.79
C MET A 89 3.18 -17.90 -13.23
N THR A 90 2.50 -17.11 -14.03
CA THR A 90 2.41 -17.31 -15.48
C THR A 90 3.77 -17.01 -16.13
N ALA A 91 3.92 -17.30 -17.42
CA ALA A 91 5.12 -16.91 -18.15
C ALA A 91 5.26 -15.38 -18.20
N GLU A 92 4.15 -14.68 -18.44
CA GLU A 92 4.04 -13.22 -18.44
C GLU A 92 4.46 -12.62 -17.08
N ASP A 93 4.05 -13.22 -15.95
CA ASP A 93 4.47 -12.75 -14.62
C ASP A 93 5.99 -12.88 -14.39
N LYS A 94 6.65 -13.84 -15.04
CA LYS A 94 8.11 -13.98 -14.95
C LYS A 94 8.82 -12.94 -15.80
N GLU A 95 8.30 -12.67 -17.00
CA GLU A 95 8.81 -11.60 -17.87
C GLU A 95 8.65 -10.25 -17.19
N ASP A 96 7.45 -9.94 -16.68
CA ASP A 96 7.19 -8.70 -15.93
C ASP A 96 8.12 -8.57 -14.73
N LYS A 97 8.35 -9.66 -13.98
CA LYS A 97 9.28 -9.65 -12.85
C LYS A 97 10.71 -9.33 -13.28
N ASN A 98 11.18 -9.84 -14.42
CA ASN A 98 12.49 -9.52 -14.97
C ASN A 98 12.55 -8.06 -15.43
N THR A 99 11.54 -7.57 -16.15
CA THR A 99 11.45 -6.16 -16.57
C THR A 99 11.49 -5.23 -15.36
N LEU A 100 10.79 -5.58 -14.27
CA LEU A 100 10.81 -4.84 -13.01
C LEU A 100 12.16 -4.94 -12.31
N TYR A 101 12.82 -6.10 -12.35
CA TYR A 101 14.16 -6.25 -11.80
C TYR A 101 15.14 -5.29 -12.48
N GLU A 102 15.12 -5.25 -13.81
CA GLU A 102 15.93 -4.32 -14.60
C GLU A 102 15.56 -2.85 -14.30
N LEU A 103 14.27 -2.50 -14.23
CA LEU A 103 13.85 -1.15 -13.84
C LEU A 103 14.37 -0.74 -12.46
N PHE A 104 14.18 -1.58 -11.44
CA PHE A 104 14.65 -1.30 -10.08
C PHE A 104 16.17 -1.33 -9.98
N SER A 105 16.87 -2.03 -10.87
CA SER A 105 18.33 -1.97 -10.97
C SER A 105 18.86 -0.65 -11.53
N GLN A 106 17.99 0.18 -12.12
CA GLN A 106 18.32 1.55 -12.50
C GLN A 106 18.03 2.56 -11.37
N MET A 107 17.43 2.10 -10.25
CA MET A 107 17.01 2.95 -9.14
C MET A 107 17.75 2.61 -7.85
N HIS A 108 18.57 3.53 -7.37
CA HIS A 108 19.08 3.44 -6.00
C HIS A 108 18.09 4.07 -5.02
N LEU A 109 17.30 3.23 -4.35
CA LEU A 109 16.22 3.65 -3.46
C LEU A 109 16.68 4.64 -2.36
N PRO A 110 17.83 4.44 -1.68
CA PRO A 110 18.30 5.40 -0.69
C PRO A 110 18.57 6.80 -1.28
N THR A 111 19.02 6.89 -2.54
CA THR A 111 19.22 8.18 -3.21
C THR A 111 17.89 8.91 -3.43
N TYR A 112 16.85 8.17 -3.81
CA TYR A 112 15.50 8.72 -3.91
C TYR A 112 14.94 9.15 -2.55
N ASP A 113 15.19 8.39 -1.49
CA ASP A 113 14.79 8.79 -0.13
C ASP A 113 15.44 10.11 0.29
N TRP A 114 16.73 10.29 0.00
CA TRP A 114 17.42 11.57 0.20
C TRP A 114 16.83 12.70 -0.63
N PHE A 115 16.48 12.43 -1.89
CA PHE A 115 15.80 13.38 -2.75
C PHE A 115 14.45 13.81 -2.17
N PHE A 116 13.59 12.89 -1.72
CA PHE A 116 12.30 13.24 -1.14
C PHE A 116 12.45 13.98 0.19
N HIS A 117 13.42 13.58 1.01
CA HIS A 117 13.71 14.25 2.28
C HIS A 117 14.09 15.73 2.07
N HIS A 118 15.04 15.98 1.17
CA HIS A 118 15.49 17.34 0.85
C HIS A 118 14.48 18.12 0.00
N GLY A 119 13.76 17.44 -0.89
CA GLY A 119 12.72 18.00 -1.75
C GLY A 119 11.63 18.70 -0.96
N LYS A 120 11.17 18.09 0.13
CA LYS A 120 10.20 18.71 1.06
C LYS A 120 10.70 20.01 1.70
N SER A 121 12.02 20.21 1.73
CA SER A 121 12.68 21.42 2.20
C SER A 121 13.07 22.38 1.07
N SER A 122 12.47 22.23 -0.11
CA SER A 122 12.73 23.06 -1.30
C SER A 122 14.18 22.95 -1.81
N MET A 123 14.74 21.75 -1.74
CA MET A 123 16.08 21.43 -2.23
C MET A 123 16.05 20.21 -3.15
N VAL A 124 16.88 20.23 -4.19
CA VAL A 124 17.08 19.08 -5.09
C VAL A 124 18.37 18.38 -4.70
N TYR A 125 18.28 17.06 -4.50
CA TYR A 125 19.44 16.18 -4.31
C TYR A 125 19.94 15.70 -5.67
N ILE A 126 21.05 16.27 -6.13
CA ILE A 126 21.58 16.11 -7.49
C ILE A 126 21.91 14.66 -7.86
N PRO A 127 22.45 13.81 -6.95
CA PRO A 127 22.70 12.41 -7.29
C PRO A 127 21.43 11.65 -7.72
N ALA A 128 20.24 12.07 -7.29
CA ALA A 128 18.99 11.44 -7.73
C ALA A 128 18.66 11.68 -9.21
N LEU A 129 19.17 12.76 -9.79
CA LEU A 129 19.00 13.07 -11.20
C LEU A 129 19.66 12.00 -12.10
N HIS A 130 20.82 11.50 -11.69
CA HIS A 130 21.53 10.43 -12.42
C HIS A 130 20.67 9.15 -12.52
N TYR A 131 20.14 8.68 -11.40
CA TYR A 131 19.26 7.50 -11.38
C TYR A 131 17.95 7.75 -12.12
N HIS A 132 17.42 8.97 -12.06
CA HIS A 132 16.24 9.34 -12.83
C HIS A 132 16.46 9.22 -14.34
N TYR A 133 17.63 9.64 -14.86
CA TYR A 133 17.96 9.43 -16.27
C TYR A 133 18.14 7.95 -16.64
N GLY A 134 18.64 7.12 -15.72
CA GLY A 134 18.68 5.66 -15.91
C GLY A 134 17.27 5.07 -16.06
N VAL A 135 16.35 5.46 -15.17
CA VAL A 135 14.93 5.09 -15.23
C VAL A 135 14.28 5.57 -16.52
N GLU A 136 14.50 6.84 -16.89
CA GLU A 136 13.96 7.42 -18.12
C GLU A 136 14.43 6.63 -19.35
N GLY A 137 15.74 6.39 -19.46
CA GLY A 137 16.32 5.64 -20.57
C GLY A 137 15.77 4.23 -20.67
N TYR A 138 15.53 3.57 -19.54
CA TYR A 138 14.96 2.24 -19.52
C TYR A 138 13.46 2.22 -19.89
N ILE A 139 12.65 3.13 -19.34
CA ILE A 139 11.20 3.21 -19.65
C ILE A 139 10.96 3.60 -21.12
N GLN A 140 11.80 4.47 -21.68
CA GLN A 140 11.68 4.89 -23.08
C GLN A 140 12.24 3.85 -24.07
N ALA A 141 12.92 2.80 -23.59
CA ALA A 141 13.45 1.75 -24.45
C ALA A 141 12.32 0.93 -25.08
N THR A 142 12.48 0.55 -26.35
CA THR A 142 11.48 -0.24 -27.10
C THR A 142 11.16 -1.59 -26.45
N GLN A 143 12.08 -2.12 -25.66
CA GLN A 143 11.97 -3.39 -24.96
C GLN A 143 11.21 -3.29 -23.62
N PHE A 144 10.90 -2.08 -23.15
CA PHE A 144 10.14 -1.92 -21.91
C PHE A 144 8.68 -2.35 -22.12
N HIS A 145 8.33 -3.49 -21.54
CA HIS A 145 6.99 -4.03 -21.58
C HIS A 145 6.59 -4.67 -20.25
N LEU A 146 5.41 -4.31 -19.77
CA LEU A 146 4.76 -4.91 -18.61
C LEU A 146 3.34 -5.31 -19.02
N HIS A 147 3.02 -6.59 -18.81
CA HIS A 147 1.69 -7.14 -19.04
C HIS A 147 0.72 -6.73 -17.94
N ASP A 148 1.21 -6.60 -16.70
CA ASP A 148 0.43 -6.08 -15.58
C ASP A 148 0.15 -4.58 -15.73
N GLN A 149 -1.06 -4.27 -16.18
CA GLN A 149 -1.51 -2.89 -16.38
C GLN A 149 -1.43 -2.05 -15.09
N LYS A 150 -1.69 -2.62 -13.91
CA LYS A 150 -1.69 -1.83 -12.65
C LYS A 150 -0.28 -1.44 -12.25
N ILE A 151 0.66 -2.38 -12.36
CA ILE A 151 2.06 -2.08 -12.08
C ILE A 151 2.60 -1.11 -13.12
N ARG A 152 2.26 -1.30 -14.40
CA ARG A 152 2.64 -0.38 -15.46
C ARG A 152 2.15 1.04 -15.20
N GLU A 153 0.87 1.23 -14.90
CA GLU A 153 0.32 2.53 -14.51
C GLU A 153 1.05 3.14 -13.31
N SER A 154 1.42 2.31 -12.32
CA SER A 154 2.18 2.77 -11.14
C SER A 154 3.59 3.24 -11.51
N VAL A 155 4.27 2.54 -12.45
CA VAL A 155 5.58 2.95 -12.98
C VAL A 155 5.47 4.26 -13.76
N GLU A 156 4.46 4.39 -14.63
CA GLU A 156 4.23 5.60 -15.42
C GLU A 156 3.95 6.82 -14.53
N LEU A 157 3.11 6.66 -13.50
CA LEU A 157 2.81 7.73 -12.54
C LEU A 157 4.04 8.15 -11.74
N PHE A 158 4.84 7.19 -11.28
CA PHE A 158 6.11 7.50 -10.61
C PHE A 158 7.06 8.27 -11.54
N TYR A 159 7.25 7.79 -12.77
CA TYR A 159 8.12 8.45 -13.74
C TYR A 159 7.66 9.88 -14.05
N GLN A 160 6.36 10.09 -14.30
CA GLN A 160 5.81 11.41 -14.63
C GLN A 160 5.94 12.40 -13.47
N SER A 161 5.56 12.00 -12.26
CA SER A 161 5.67 12.85 -11.07
C SER A 161 7.13 13.17 -10.72
N CYS A 162 8.03 12.20 -10.87
CA CYS A 162 9.46 12.40 -10.66
C CYS A 162 10.08 13.32 -11.72
N SER A 163 9.73 13.13 -13.01
CA SER A 163 10.17 14.01 -14.11
C SER A 163 9.70 15.44 -13.91
N ARG A 164 8.44 15.62 -13.47
CA ARG A 164 7.90 16.94 -13.09
C ARG A 164 8.76 17.57 -12.00
N ALA A 165 9.10 16.84 -10.94
CA ALA A 165 9.92 17.36 -9.85
C ALA A 165 11.32 17.82 -10.32
N PHE A 166 11.92 17.16 -11.31
CA PHE A 166 13.22 17.58 -11.87
C PHE A 166 13.14 18.67 -12.94
N SER A 167 11.96 19.04 -13.42
CA SER A 167 11.77 19.99 -14.53
C SER A 167 12.08 21.46 -14.19
N TYR A 168 12.21 21.81 -12.91
CA TYR A 168 12.36 23.19 -12.44
C TYR A 168 13.82 23.62 -12.23
N GLY A 169 14.79 22.93 -12.83
CA GLY A 169 16.23 23.17 -12.60
C GLY A 169 16.67 24.64 -12.69
N PHE A 170 16.03 25.44 -13.57
CA PHE A 170 16.29 26.88 -13.69
C PHE A 170 16.08 27.68 -12.40
N TYR A 171 15.19 27.24 -11.50
CA TYR A 171 14.88 27.92 -10.25
C TYR A 171 15.82 27.54 -9.10
N PHE A 172 16.72 26.58 -9.31
CA PHE A 172 17.62 26.08 -8.28
C PHE A 172 19.02 26.69 -8.41
N ALA A 173 19.64 26.99 -7.28
CA ALA A 173 21.00 27.49 -7.17
C ALA A 173 21.85 26.53 -6.34
N GLU A 174 23.14 26.46 -6.67
CA GLU A 174 24.11 25.65 -5.95
C GLU A 174 24.23 26.09 -4.48
N THR A 175 24.47 25.12 -3.60
CA THR A 175 24.77 25.36 -2.19
C THR A 175 26.25 25.08 -1.91
N SER A 176 26.69 25.27 -0.67
CA SER A 176 28.03 24.83 -0.23
C SER A 176 28.21 23.32 -0.27
N ASN A 177 27.13 22.54 -0.35
CA ASN A 177 27.17 21.11 -0.57
C ASN A 177 26.97 20.82 -2.08
N PRO A 178 27.93 20.20 -2.78
CA PRO A 178 27.83 19.96 -4.22
C PRO A 178 26.68 19.04 -4.61
N ASN A 179 26.15 18.24 -3.67
CA ASN A 179 25.04 17.33 -3.93
C ASN A 179 23.66 17.99 -3.75
N LEU A 180 23.61 19.24 -3.28
CA LEU A 180 22.36 19.93 -2.98
C LEU A 180 22.28 21.25 -3.73
N GLN A 181 21.15 21.46 -4.38
CA GLN A 181 20.74 22.75 -4.88
C GLN A 181 19.49 23.21 -4.14
N LYS A 182 19.42 24.50 -3.82
CA LYS A 182 18.27 25.11 -3.11
C LYS A 182 17.52 26.02 -4.06
N PHE A 183 16.20 26.09 -3.91
CA PHE A 183 15.39 27.09 -4.62
C PHE A 183 15.97 28.49 -4.40
N SER A 184 16.31 29.17 -5.49
CA SER A 184 17.12 30.39 -5.50
C SER A 184 16.36 31.57 -4.92
N ASN A 185 17.06 32.36 -4.08
CA ASN A 185 16.52 33.64 -3.58
C ASN A 185 16.37 34.69 -4.69
N GLN A 186 17.01 34.52 -5.85
CA GLN A 186 16.83 35.41 -7.01
C GLN A 186 15.40 35.33 -7.56
N HIS A 187 14.72 34.21 -7.34
CA HIS A 187 13.33 33.97 -7.68
C HIS A 187 12.49 33.99 -6.40
N ASN A 188 12.38 35.18 -5.79
CA ASN A 188 11.69 35.31 -4.52
C ASN A 188 10.21 34.93 -4.65
N VAL A 189 9.87 33.78 -4.06
CA VAL A 189 8.54 33.14 -4.02
C VAL A 189 7.45 34.09 -3.48
N HIS A 190 7.81 35.10 -2.69
CA HIS A 190 6.84 36.06 -2.16
C HIS A 190 6.50 37.19 -3.14
N THR A 191 7.33 37.43 -4.15
CA THR A 191 7.20 38.59 -5.06
C THR A 191 7.06 38.20 -6.53
N ASP A 192 7.55 37.03 -6.94
CA ASP A 192 7.45 36.51 -8.31
C ASP A 192 6.37 35.41 -8.37
N PRO A 193 5.22 35.66 -9.02
CA PRO A 193 4.15 34.66 -9.17
C PRO A 193 4.58 33.40 -9.90
N ASN A 194 5.51 33.49 -10.86
CA ASN A 194 6.00 32.34 -11.60
C ASN A 194 6.93 31.50 -10.75
N ALA A 195 7.80 32.15 -9.97
CA ALA A 195 8.64 31.47 -8.99
C ALA A 195 7.80 30.75 -7.92
N LYS A 196 6.72 31.39 -7.46
CA LYS A 196 5.78 30.76 -6.53
C LYS A 196 5.09 29.55 -7.13
N ALA A 197 4.56 29.68 -8.34
CA ALA A 197 3.93 28.58 -9.03
C ALA A 197 4.90 27.41 -9.20
N ALA A 198 6.13 27.66 -9.67
CA ALA A 198 7.15 26.64 -9.82
C ALA A 198 7.56 25.99 -8.48
N HIS A 199 7.65 26.77 -7.41
CA HIS A 199 7.96 26.28 -6.07
C HIS A 199 6.87 25.37 -5.51
N ASP A 200 5.61 25.82 -5.56
CA ASP A 200 4.45 25.03 -5.11
C ASP A 200 4.31 23.75 -5.94
N ASP A 201 4.53 23.86 -7.26
CA ASP A 201 4.44 22.75 -8.21
C ASP A 201 5.56 21.71 -8.00
N PHE A 202 6.79 22.17 -7.76
CA PHE A 202 7.91 21.33 -7.36
C PHE A 202 7.60 20.55 -6.07
N LEU A 203 7.14 21.23 -5.01
CA LEU A 203 6.83 20.58 -3.75
C LEU A 203 5.75 19.52 -3.92
N ASN A 204 4.67 19.85 -4.63
CA ASN A 204 3.60 18.89 -4.93
C ASN A 204 4.13 17.69 -5.70
N ALA A 205 4.97 17.90 -6.73
CA ALA A 205 5.56 16.82 -7.51
C ALA A 205 6.47 15.92 -6.65
N VAL A 206 7.22 16.47 -5.69
CA VAL A 206 8.02 15.67 -4.73
C VAL A 206 7.13 14.79 -3.86
N TYR A 207 6.03 15.32 -3.32
CA TYR A 207 5.08 14.54 -2.52
C TYR A 207 4.38 13.45 -3.34
N GLU A 208 3.94 13.78 -4.55
CA GLU A 208 3.34 12.83 -5.48
C GLU A 208 4.33 11.72 -5.83
N ALA A 209 5.56 12.05 -6.21
CA ALA A 209 6.58 11.09 -6.59
C ALA A 209 6.95 10.13 -5.45
N GLU A 210 7.08 10.63 -4.21
CA GLU A 210 7.29 9.78 -3.05
C GLU A 210 6.11 8.83 -2.80
N GLY A 211 4.87 9.34 -2.95
CA GLY A 211 3.65 8.54 -2.85
C GLY A 211 3.61 7.43 -3.90
N HIS A 212 3.82 7.78 -5.17
CA HIS A 212 3.82 6.83 -6.28
C HIS A 212 4.94 5.79 -6.16
N LEU A 213 6.13 6.15 -5.67
CA LEU A 213 7.20 5.17 -5.43
C LEU A 213 6.80 4.16 -4.34
N LYS A 214 6.16 4.63 -3.26
CA LYS A 214 5.66 3.74 -2.18
C LYS A 214 4.56 2.81 -2.67
N ASP A 215 3.65 3.33 -3.49
CA ASP A 215 2.58 2.53 -4.09
C ASP A 215 3.13 1.49 -5.08
N LEU A 216 4.11 1.87 -5.91
CA LEU A 216 4.81 0.94 -6.79
C LEU A 216 5.52 -0.16 -5.99
N TYR A 217 6.28 0.20 -4.95
CA TYR A 217 6.92 -0.77 -4.07
C TYR A 217 5.91 -1.75 -3.45
N LYS A 218 4.77 -1.23 -2.97
CA LYS A 218 3.71 -2.04 -2.39
C LYS A 218 3.07 -2.98 -3.42
N ALA A 219 2.82 -2.50 -4.63
CA ALA A 219 2.27 -3.30 -5.72
C ALA A 219 3.21 -4.44 -6.10
N VAL A 220 4.50 -4.14 -6.29
CA VAL A 220 5.53 -5.13 -6.62
C VAL A 220 5.68 -6.16 -5.51
N LYS A 221 5.79 -5.76 -4.23
CA LYS A 221 5.89 -6.73 -3.12
C LYS A 221 4.65 -7.58 -2.90
N THR A 222 3.47 -7.03 -3.20
CA THR A 222 2.21 -7.77 -3.08
C THR A 222 2.11 -8.83 -4.18
N LYS A 223 2.52 -8.52 -5.41
CA LYS A 223 2.49 -9.46 -6.54
C LYS A 223 3.67 -10.44 -6.54
N TYR A 224 4.86 -9.96 -6.18
CA TYR A 224 6.12 -10.69 -6.15
C TYR A 224 6.76 -10.60 -4.75
N PRO A 225 6.30 -11.38 -3.76
CA PRO A 225 6.80 -11.31 -2.38
C PRO A 225 8.28 -11.64 -2.23
N ASP A 226 8.84 -12.39 -3.18
CA ASP A 226 10.25 -12.78 -3.26
C ASP A 226 11.10 -11.79 -4.09
N PHE A 227 10.55 -10.63 -4.46
CA PHE A 227 11.29 -9.59 -5.17
C PHE A 227 12.28 -8.90 -4.22
N ASP A 228 13.57 -8.96 -4.57
CA ASP A 228 14.65 -8.39 -3.77
C ASP A 228 14.97 -6.95 -4.20
N MET A 229 14.32 -6.02 -3.50
CA MET A 229 14.51 -4.57 -3.67
C MET A 229 15.88 -4.09 -3.20
N GLU A 230 16.50 -4.81 -2.26
CA GLU A 230 17.80 -4.43 -1.71
C GLU A 230 18.91 -4.84 -2.67
N ALA A 231 18.80 -6.03 -3.27
CA ALA A 231 19.71 -6.48 -4.32
C ALA A 231 19.66 -5.60 -5.57
N THR A 232 18.48 -5.20 -6.03
CA THR A 232 18.33 -4.30 -7.19
C THR A 232 18.90 -2.91 -6.90
N SER A 233 18.61 -2.34 -5.73
CA SER A 233 19.22 -1.08 -5.31
C SER A 233 20.75 -1.16 -5.21
N LYS A 234 21.29 -2.27 -4.69
CA LYS A 234 22.74 -2.50 -4.66
C LYS A 234 23.34 -2.56 -6.06
N ALA A 235 22.68 -3.26 -7.00
CA ALA A 235 23.11 -3.32 -8.38
C ALA A 235 23.21 -1.93 -9.03
N ALA A 236 22.19 -1.08 -8.81
CA ALA A 236 22.18 0.31 -9.29
C ALA A 236 23.41 1.10 -8.81
N ARG A 237 23.75 0.95 -7.53
CA ARG A 237 24.91 1.63 -6.94
C ARG A 237 26.23 1.10 -7.47
N ASP A 238 26.36 -0.22 -7.61
CA ASP A 238 27.58 -0.85 -8.09
C ASP A 238 27.85 -0.49 -9.56
N GLU A 239 26.81 -0.40 -10.39
CA GLU A 239 26.89 0.11 -11.77
C GLU A 239 27.34 1.57 -11.83
N GLN A 240 26.72 2.45 -11.04
CA GLN A 240 27.15 3.85 -10.96
C GLN A 240 28.63 3.96 -10.56
N ARG A 241 29.05 3.19 -9.56
CA ARG A 241 30.43 3.18 -9.10
C ARG A 241 31.38 2.74 -10.21
N ALA A 242 31.07 1.67 -10.92
CA ALA A 242 31.88 1.22 -12.05
C ALA A 242 31.99 2.29 -13.14
N LEU A 243 30.89 3.00 -13.45
CA LEU A 243 30.90 4.10 -14.42
C LEU A 243 31.80 5.26 -13.98
N SER A 244 31.75 5.67 -12.70
CA SER A 244 32.66 6.71 -12.16
C SER A 244 34.13 6.30 -12.23
N GLU A 245 34.44 5.05 -11.86
CA GLU A 245 35.81 4.52 -11.92
C GLU A 245 36.36 4.45 -13.36
N THR A 246 35.48 4.25 -14.35
CA THR A 246 35.86 4.14 -15.78
C THR A 246 35.98 5.52 -16.45
N THR A 247 35.17 6.50 -16.04
CA THR A 247 35.11 7.83 -16.65
C THR A 247 36.01 8.86 -15.97
N GLY A 248 36.58 8.55 -14.81
CA GLY A 248 37.55 9.41 -14.12
C GLY A 248 36.95 10.67 -13.49
N PHE A 249 35.62 10.68 -13.29
CA PHE A 249 34.86 11.71 -12.59
C PHE A 249 34.33 11.18 -11.26
#